data_AF-A0A7V8V4Y6-F1
#
_entry.id   AF-A0A7V8V4Y6-F1
#
_cell.length_a   1.000
_cell.length_b   1.000
_cell.length_c   1.000
_cell.angle_alpha   90.00
_cell.angle_beta   90.00
_cell.angle_gamma   90.00
#
_symmetry.space_group_name_H-M   'P 1'
#
loop_
_entity.id
_entity.type
_entity.pdbx_description
1 polymer ?
#
loop_
_entity_poly.entity_id
_entity_poly.type
_entity_poly.pdbx_seq_one_letter_code
_entity_poly.pdbx_strand_id
1 'polypeptide(L)'
;MNSERNLEFGNVEESDAGVAELPLSGGRPSLHLSKASLRWRPPEDLASNFHSDFYIAFDVYSQEDGTRRFLPGVPPKTFIDNAFLAGLHLLARDRRLTSDMVACYRQQKLIFDRVLVMQEHMERSFAHSRDLYIRRSGRQSDEDRSILPMDLRFDSNGDGRTWNVTRLCEEGRARAHRNGLTRPNKQQEISYGLLRAAELNPLTIPETRVESLVRSALFAIPDAIPAPNNDLLEEVYDRMTDRLNSHHADTNDEFDNWLKGRNSNLFKSIGGRAIAPSQVRAAFLELGWQSYQYVSGSISYLCQAFAVCLPNRMDELERELFAHTFQPQSYLGGLPLILFMERAQVLGLMIHRLWSNPGAPDDIRVLHRLLDYYSRMARSRRESDNLSKQRNGRIEATIGESVKGLAAAQCSSLATESVAVIINELLERREVRCKTCDGALEADLTKSPLEDSVDTFKLFCHCPEHGGKRMIKTTQRELFEIAEAMGFDGSDI
;
A
#
# COMPACT_ATOMS: atom_id res chain seq x y z
N MET A 1 -39.31 -1.09 -23.47
CA MET A 1 -38.78 0.03 -22.65
C MET A 1 -37.54 -0.32 -21.83
N ASN A 2 -37.39 -1.50 -21.19
CA ASN A 2 -36.14 -1.81 -20.46
C ASN A 2 -34.94 -2.12 -21.38
N SER A 3 -35.13 -2.70 -22.57
CA SER A 3 -34.00 -3.02 -23.47
C SER A 3 -33.32 -1.79 -24.07
N GLU A 4 -34.06 -0.69 -24.30
CA GLU A 4 -33.52 0.54 -24.89
C GLU A 4 -32.62 1.32 -23.92
N ARG A 5 -32.96 1.34 -22.62
CA ARG A 5 -32.12 2.00 -21.60
C ARG A 5 -30.82 1.26 -21.33
N ASN A 6 -30.78 -0.06 -21.52
CA ASN A 6 -29.54 -0.82 -21.38
C ASN A 6 -28.53 -0.34 -22.43
N LEU A 7 -28.94 -0.25 -23.70
CA LEU A 7 -28.04 0.17 -24.78
C LEU A 7 -27.41 1.57 -24.57
N GLU A 8 -28.07 2.48 -23.85
CA GLU A 8 -27.55 3.81 -23.58
C GLU A 8 -26.35 3.80 -22.61
N PHE A 9 -26.37 2.93 -21.60
CA PHE A 9 -25.37 2.92 -20.53
C PHE A 9 -24.42 1.71 -20.58
N GLY A 10 -24.61 0.79 -21.52
CA GLY A 10 -23.77 -0.38 -21.74
C GLY A 10 -24.52 -1.70 -21.63
N ASN A 11 -23.82 -2.82 -21.82
CA ASN A 11 -24.44 -4.14 -21.73
C ASN A 11 -23.89 -4.89 -20.51
N VAL A 12 -24.78 -5.58 -19.79
CA VAL A 12 -24.39 -6.48 -18.70
C VAL A 12 -24.63 -7.91 -19.17
N GLU A 13 -23.56 -8.67 -19.29
CA GLU A 13 -23.59 -10.10 -19.57
C GLU A 13 -23.47 -10.87 -18.27
N GLU A 14 -24.39 -11.81 -18.05
CA GLU A 14 -24.36 -12.73 -16.93
C GLU A 14 -23.71 -14.04 -17.35
N SER A 15 -22.78 -14.51 -16.52
CA SER A 15 -22.18 -15.83 -16.65
C SER A 15 -22.37 -16.58 -15.34
N ASP A 16 -22.93 -17.79 -15.43
CA ASP A 16 -23.12 -18.66 -14.27
C ASP A 16 -21.76 -18.99 -13.66
N ALA A 17 -21.61 -18.63 -12.39
CA ALA A 17 -20.36 -18.79 -11.65
C ALA A 17 -20.53 -19.72 -10.45
N GLY A 18 -21.22 -20.85 -10.63
CA GLY A 18 -21.25 -21.95 -9.67
C GLY A 18 -21.71 -21.58 -8.25
N VAL A 19 -21.40 -22.47 -7.30
CA VAL A 19 -21.67 -22.26 -5.87
C VAL A 19 -20.39 -21.74 -5.23
N ALA A 20 -20.49 -20.63 -4.48
CA ALA A 20 -19.39 -20.14 -3.67
C ALA A 20 -19.68 -20.38 -2.19
N GLU A 21 -18.71 -20.95 -1.50
CA GLU A 21 -18.69 -20.91 -0.05
C GLU A 21 -17.88 -19.69 0.38
N LEU A 22 -18.56 -18.71 0.98
CA LEU A 22 -17.86 -17.68 1.71
C LEU A 22 -17.63 -18.18 3.14
N PRO A 23 -16.38 -18.43 3.55
CA PRO A 23 -16.09 -18.78 4.92
C PRO A 23 -16.44 -17.56 5.79
N LEU A 24 -17.58 -17.64 6.46
CA LEU A 24 -17.91 -16.67 7.48
C LEU A 24 -16.87 -16.80 8.58
N SER A 25 -16.27 -15.66 8.96
CA SER A 25 -15.53 -15.59 10.20
C SER A 25 -16.53 -15.83 11.33
N GLY A 26 -16.55 -17.03 11.89
CA GLY A 26 -17.49 -17.32 12.97
C GLY A 26 -17.41 -18.68 13.60
N GLY A 27 -16.98 -19.70 12.83
CA GLY A 27 -17.48 -21.05 13.10
C GLY A 27 -19.00 -21.12 12.87
N ARG A 28 -19.55 -20.06 12.28
CA ARG A 28 -20.87 -20.05 11.67
C ARG A 28 -20.78 -20.97 10.44
N PRO A 29 -21.85 -21.71 10.11
CA PRO A 29 -21.89 -22.46 8.88
C PRO A 29 -21.49 -21.54 7.72
N SER A 30 -20.72 -22.06 6.77
CA SER A 30 -20.44 -21.37 5.51
C SER A 30 -21.77 -20.85 4.97
N LEU A 31 -21.82 -19.57 4.60
CA LEU A 31 -22.97 -19.10 3.83
C LEU A 31 -22.86 -19.79 2.48
N HIS A 32 -23.79 -20.69 2.20
CA HIS A 32 -24.00 -21.20 0.85
C HIS A 32 -24.57 -20.04 0.03
N LEU A 33 -23.74 -19.49 -0.84
CA LEU A 33 -24.12 -18.39 -1.70
C LEU A 33 -24.09 -18.89 -3.13
N SER A 34 -25.15 -18.60 -3.86
CA SER A 34 -25.06 -18.68 -5.33
C SER A 34 -24.13 -17.56 -5.77
N LYS A 35 -23.17 -17.90 -6.65
CA LYS A 35 -22.27 -16.92 -7.24
C LYS A 35 -22.58 -16.80 -8.73
N ALA A 36 -22.77 -15.59 -9.19
CA ALA A 36 -22.79 -15.23 -10.59
C ALA A 36 -21.66 -14.23 -10.87
N SER A 37 -21.20 -14.17 -12.12
CA SER A 37 -20.28 -13.14 -12.57
C SER A 37 -20.96 -12.29 -13.64
N LEU A 38 -21.08 -11.00 -13.36
CA LEU A 38 -21.60 -10.01 -14.28
C LEU A 38 -20.45 -9.25 -14.93
N ARG A 39 -20.53 -9.05 -16.24
CA ARG A 39 -19.57 -8.26 -17.01
C ARG A 39 -20.27 -7.09 -17.65
N TRP A 40 -19.92 -5.88 -17.22
CA TRP A 40 -20.37 -4.66 -17.87
C TRP A 40 -19.43 -4.30 -19.01
N ARG A 41 -20.01 -4.00 -20.18
CA ARG A 41 -19.31 -3.49 -21.36
C ARG A 41 -19.81 -2.09 -21.70
N PRO A 42 -18.92 -1.21 -22.20
CA PRO A 42 -19.31 0.12 -22.62
C PRO A 42 -20.33 0.06 -23.78
N PRO A 43 -21.18 1.09 -23.92
CA PRO A 43 -22.09 1.21 -25.05
C PRO A 43 -21.30 1.37 -26.37
N GLU A 44 -21.92 1.01 -27.49
CA GLU A 44 -21.25 0.90 -28.80
C GLU A 44 -20.59 2.21 -29.25
N ASP A 45 -21.22 3.34 -28.96
CA ASP A 45 -20.71 4.70 -29.24
C ASP A 45 -19.44 5.04 -28.46
N LEU A 46 -19.19 4.37 -27.33
CA LEU A 46 -17.98 4.53 -26.52
C LEU A 46 -16.97 3.40 -26.72
N ALA A 47 -17.33 2.28 -27.36
CA ALA A 47 -16.50 1.09 -27.47
C ALA A 47 -15.13 1.35 -28.11
N SER A 48 -15.03 2.28 -29.06
CA SER A 48 -13.77 2.65 -29.72
C SER A 48 -12.75 3.33 -28.79
N ASN A 49 -13.17 3.78 -27.60
CA ASN A 49 -12.27 4.35 -26.59
C ASN A 49 -11.59 3.29 -25.72
N PHE A 50 -11.93 2.01 -25.89
CA PHE A 50 -11.44 0.91 -25.08
C PHE A 50 -10.82 -0.19 -25.96
N HIS A 51 -10.06 -1.09 -25.33
CA HIS A 51 -9.67 -2.33 -25.99
C HIS A 51 -10.90 -3.19 -26.30
N SER A 52 -10.84 -3.98 -27.37
CA SER A 52 -11.97 -4.81 -27.83
C SER A 52 -12.45 -5.84 -26.80
N ASP A 53 -11.59 -6.19 -25.83
CA ASP A 53 -11.85 -7.12 -24.74
C ASP A 53 -12.13 -6.42 -23.41
N PHE A 54 -12.33 -5.09 -23.38
CA PHE A 54 -12.56 -4.35 -22.15
C PHE A 54 -13.91 -4.70 -21.50
N TYR A 55 -13.90 -4.94 -20.20
CA TYR A 55 -15.10 -5.07 -19.36
C TYR A 55 -14.80 -4.72 -17.90
N ILE A 56 -15.87 -4.45 -17.14
CA ILE A 56 -15.84 -4.35 -15.69
C ILE A 56 -16.53 -5.58 -15.11
N ALA A 57 -15.79 -6.37 -14.34
CA ALA A 57 -16.32 -7.57 -13.70
C ALA A 57 -16.90 -7.25 -12.31
N PHE A 58 -18.08 -7.79 -12.05
CA PHE A 58 -18.69 -7.84 -10.74
C PHE A 58 -18.98 -9.29 -10.36
N ASP A 59 -18.51 -9.72 -9.20
CA ASP A 59 -18.98 -10.94 -8.56
C ASP A 59 -20.29 -10.63 -7.83
N VAL A 60 -21.31 -11.44 -8.08
CA VAL A 60 -22.62 -11.32 -7.45
C VAL A 60 -22.85 -12.52 -6.56
N TYR A 61 -23.08 -12.27 -5.28
CA TYR A 61 -23.39 -13.29 -4.29
C TYR A 61 -24.84 -13.13 -3.87
N SER A 62 -25.67 -14.15 -4.08
CA SER A 62 -27.07 -14.13 -3.64
C SER A 62 -27.24 -14.98 -2.39
N GLN A 63 -27.91 -14.40 -1.40
CA GLN A 63 -28.29 -15.05 -0.15
C GLN A 63 -29.55 -15.93 -0.35
N GLU A 64 -29.89 -16.75 0.65
CA GLU A 64 -31.07 -17.64 0.60
C GLU A 64 -32.39 -16.87 0.43
N ASP A 65 -32.43 -15.61 0.89
CA ASP A 65 -33.57 -14.70 0.75
C ASP A 65 -33.66 -14.04 -0.65
N GLY A 66 -32.67 -14.30 -1.52
CA GLY A 66 -32.56 -13.71 -2.85
C GLY A 66 -31.79 -12.38 -2.91
N THR A 67 -31.41 -11.80 -1.77
CA THR A 67 -30.68 -10.52 -1.72
C THR A 67 -29.30 -10.68 -2.37
N ARG A 68 -29.00 -9.87 -3.38
CA ARG A 68 -27.70 -9.87 -4.08
C ARG A 68 -26.72 -8.88 -3.49
N ARG A 69 -25.44 -9.27 -3.45
CA ARG A 69 -24.31 -8.43 -3.07
C ARG A 69 -23.33 -8.37 -4.23
N PHE A 70 -22.93 -7.16 -4.60
CA PHE A 70 -22.05 -6.91 -5.74
C PHE A 70 -20.66 -6.54 -5.22
N LEU A 71 -19.65 -7.28 -5.64
CA LEU A 71 -18.25 -7.03 -5.32
C LEU A 71 -17.45 -6.93 -6.62
N PRO A 72 -16.30 -6.22 -6.64
CA PRO A 72 -15.38 -6.30 -7.77
C PRO A 72 -15.01 -7.75 -8.08
N GLY A 73 -15.15 -8.16 -9.35
CA GLY A 73 -14.74 -9.50 -9.83
C GLY A 73 -13.23 -9.60 -10.14
N VAL A 74 -12.48 -8.53 -9.87
CA VAL A 74 -11.02 -8.42 -10.07
C VAL A 74 -10.39 -7.75 -8.84
N PRO A 75 -9.05 -7.81 -8.66
CA PRO A 75 -8.39 -7.11 -7.55
C PRO A 75 -8.79 -5.63 -7.47
N PRO A 76 -8.93 -5.05 -6.25
CA PRO A 76 -9.45 -3.69 -6.07
C PRO A 76 -8.74 -2.62 -6.90
N LYS A 77 -7.41 -2.70 -7.01
CA LYS A 77 -6.62 -1.77 -7.83
C LYS A 77 -7.05 -1.82 -9.30
N THR A 78 -7.11 -3.01 -9.89
CA THR A 78 -7.55 -3.22 -11.28
C THR A 78 -8.98 -2.74 -11.49
N PHE A 79 -9.86 -2.99 -10.51
CA PHE A 79 -11.22 -2.49 -10.55
C PHE A 79 -11.25 -0.96 -10.55
N ILE A 80 -10.55 -0.30 -9.63
CA ILE A 80 -10.49 1.17 -9.53
C ILE A 80 -9.97 1.78 -10.84
N ASP A 81 -8.91 1.21 -11.42
CA ASP A 81 -8.32 1.68 -12.67
C ASP A 81 -9.32 1.61 -13.83
N ASN A 82 -9.94 0.45 -14.04
CA ASN A 82 -10.91 0.26 -15.12
C ASN A 82 -12.20 1.05 -14.86
N ALA A 83 -12.65 1.11 -13.60
CA ALA A 83 -13.87 1.80 -13.20
C ALA A 83 -13.75 3.32 -13.37
N PHE A 84 -12.58 3.88 -13.04
CA PHE A 84 -12.26 5.26 -13.34
C PHE A 84 -12.32 5.54 -14.84
N LEU A 85 -11.65 4.73 -15.66
CA LEU A 85 -11.59 4.94 -17.10
C LEU A 85 -12.99 4.91 -17.72
N ALA A 86 -13.77 3.87 -17.44
CA ALA A 86 -15.13 3.74 -17.94
C ALA A 86 -16.05 4.86 -17.43
N GLY A 87 -15.95 5.20 -16.14
CA GLY A 87 -16.69 6.29 -15.52
C GLY A 87 -16.40 7.65 -16.15
N LEU A 88 -15.13 7.94 -16.46
CA LEU A 88 -14.73 9.17 -17.14
C LEU A 88 -15.33 9.28 -18.55
N HIS A 89 -15.30 8.20 -19.34
CA HIS A 89 -15.88 8.23 -20.69
C HIS A 89 -17.40 8.40 -20.67
N LEU A 90 -18.09 7.74 -19.74
CA LEU A 90 -19.53 7.94 -19.51
C LEU A 90 -19.83 9.39 -19.08
N LEU A 91 -19.07 9.94 -18.12
CA LEU A 91 -19.20 11.33 -17.69
C LEU A 91 -18.96 12.30 -18.84
N ALA A 92 -17.91 12.08 -19.65
CA ALA A 92 -17.57 12.92 -20.78
C ALA A 92 -18.70 13.02 -21.79
N ARG A 93 -19.32 11.88 -22.12
CA ARG A 93 -20.48 11.82 -23.02
C ARG A 93 -21.70 12.50 -22.42
N ASP A 94 -22.12 12.06 -21.23
CA ASP A 94 -23.43 12.43 -20.67
C ASP A 94 -23.46 13.86 -20.12
N ARG A 95 -22.33 14.33 -19.57
CA ARG A 95 -22.17 15.69 -19.05
C ARG A 95 -21.51 16.64 -20.03
N ARG A 96 -21.21 16.16 -21.25
CA ARG A 96 -20.56 16.94 -22.32
C ARG A 96 -19.29 17.64 -21.83
N LEU A 97 -18.42 16.89 -21.15
CA LEU A 97 -17.15 17.42 -20.68
C LEU A 97 -16.32 17.89 -21.88
N THR A 98 -15.66 19.04 -21.73
CA THR A 98 -14.72 19.53 -22.74
C THR A 98 -13.46 18.65 -22.77
N SER A 99 -12.66 18.77 -23.83
CA SER A 99 -11.34 18.14 -23.91
C SER A 99 -10.48 18.46 -22.69
N ASP A 100 -10.54 19.70 -22.23
CA ASP A 100 -9.72 20.21 -21.13
C ASP A 100 -10.19 19.59 -19.80
N MET A 101 -11.49 19.49 -19.58
CA MET A 101 -12.04 18.79 -18.41
C MET A 101 -11.62 17.31 -18.41
N VAL A 102 -11.70 16.62 -19.55
CA VAL A 102 -11.25 15.22 -19.65
C VAL A 102 -9.75 15.10 -19.36
N ALA A 103 -8.94 16.04 -19.85
CA ALA A 103 -7.51 16.10 -19.55
C ALA A 103 -7.26 16.31 -18.04
N CYS A 104 -8.01 17.19 -17.38
CA CYS A 104 -7.94 17.39 -15.94
C CYS A 104 -8.23 16.10 -15.16
N TYR A 105 -9.27 15.33 -15.54
CA TYR A 105 -9.57 14.04 -14.90
C TYR A 105 -8.41 13.04 -15.07
N ARG A 106 -7.83 12.94 -16.27
CA ARG A 106 -6.68 12.06 -16.53
C ARG A 106 -5.46 12.46 -15.70
N GLN A 107 -5.18 13.75 -15.60
CA GLN A 107 -4.11 14.28 -14.76
C GLN A 107 -4.36 13.98 -13.28
N GLN A 108 -5.59 14.16 -12.79
CA GLN A 108 -5.96 13.80 -11.44
C GLN A 108 -5.75 12.30 -11.19
N LYS A 109 -6.08 11.42 -12.14
CA LYS A 109 -5.77 9.98 -12.01
C LYS A 109 -4.27 9.69 -11.91
N LEU A 110 -3.43 10.40 -12.66
CA LEU A 110 -1.98 10.26 -12.56
C LEU A 110 -1.45 10.75 -11.20
N ILE A 111 -2.02 11.83 -10.65
CA ILE A 111 -1.73 12.30 -9.29
C ILE A 111 -2.17 11.25 -8.26
N PHE A 112 -3.36 10.68 -8.41
CA PHE A 112 -3.87 9.59 -7.57
C PHE A 112 -2.86 8.43 -7.55
N ASP A 113 -2.49 7.91 -8.72
CA ASP A 113 -1.54 6.80 -8.84
C ASP A 113 -0.16 7.12 -8.27
N ARG A 114 0.31 8.37 -8.47
CA ARG A 114 1.56 8.83 -7.86
C ARG A 114 1.47 8.81 -6.34
N VAL A 115 0.39 9.36 -5.79
CA VAL A 115 0.23 9.46 -4.35
C VAL A 115 0.18 8.08 -3.71
N LEU A 116 -0.43 7.07 -4.33
CA LEU A 116 -0.42 5.69 -3.83
C LEU A 116 1.00 5.12 -3.64
N VAL A 117 1.98 5.54 -4.44
CA VAL A 117 3.39 5.09 -4.33
C VAL A 117 4.29 6.08 -3.58
N MET A 118 3.74 7.22 -3.14
CA MET A 118 4.50 8.15 -2.32
C MET A 118 4.79 7.51 -0.97
N GLN A 119 5.94 7.85 -0.40
CA GLN A 119 6.26 7.38 0.94
C GLN A 119 5.17 7.81 1.92
N GLU A 120 4.62 9.02 1.75
CA GLU A 120 3.53 9.69 2.49
C GLU A 120 2.24 8.88 2.55
N HIS A 121 1.94 8.06 1.55
CA HIS A 121 0.77 7.20 1.58
C HIS A 121 0.98 6.05 2.57
N MET A 122 0.01 5.88 3.47
CA MET A 122 0.15 4.95 4.58
C MET A 122 -0.30 3.55 4.16
N GLU A 123 0.56 2.69 3.64
CA GLU A 123 0.19 1.29 3.33
C GLU A 123 0.85 0.30 4.32
N ARG A 124 0.48 0.40 5.60
CA ARG A 124 0.98 -0.53 6.63
C ARG A 124 -0.05 -1.62 6.94
N SER A 125 0.42 -2.85 6.92
CA SER A 125 -0.36 -4.07 7.17
C SER A 125 -0.41 -4.49 8.64
N PHE A 126 0.55 -4.04 9.45
CA PHE A 126 0.79 -4.47 10.84
C PHE A 126 0.67 -5.99 11.00
N ALA A 127 1.32 -6.75 10.12
CA ALA A 127 1.16 -8.19 10.04
C ALA A 127 1.83 -8.96 11.20
N HIS A 128 2.78 -8.33 11.90
CA HIS A 128 3.55 -8.95 12.97
C HIS A 128 3.56 -8.09 14.24
N SER A 129 3.67 -8.72 15.40
CA SER A 129 3.77 -7.99 16.68
C SER A 129 4.97 -7.04 16.72
N ARG A 130 6.09 -7.38 16.06
CA ARG A 130 7.27 -6.50 15.95
C ARG A 130 7.00 -5.19 15.21
N ASP A 131 5.96 -5.17 14.36
CA ASP A 131 5.57 -3.96 13.62
C ASP A 131 4.95 -2.93 14.58
N LEU A 132 4.51 -3.38 15.78
CA LEU A 132 3.90 -2.58 16.83
C LEU A 132 4.89 -2.00 17.85
N TYR A 133 6.19 -2.21 17.65
CA TYR A 133 7.25 -1.71 18.53
C TYR A 133 8.24 -0.83 17.76
N ILE A 134 8.72 0.21 18.43
CA ILE A 134 9.86 1.05 18.06
C ILE A 134 11.07 0.51 18.80
N ARG A 135 11.98 -0.12 18.06
CA ARG A 135 13.22 -0.64 18.60
C ARG A 135 14.27 0.47 18.71
N ARG A 136 14.87 0.61 19.90
CA ARG A 136 16.01 1.55 20.09
C ARG A 136 17.34 0.97 19.61
N SER A 137 17.50 -0.35 19.73
CA SER A 137 18.65 -1.11 19.26
C SER A 137 18.15 -2.25 18.35
N GLY A 138 18.96 -2.76 17.42
CA GLY A 138 18.54 -3.85 16.53
C GLY A 138 18.04 -5.12 17.26
N ARG A 139 18.36 -5.25 18.56
CA ARG A 139 17.87 -6.31 19.45
C ARG A 139 16.66 -5.84 20.25
N GLN A 140 15.71 -6.75 20.43
CA GLN A 140 14.55 -6.54 21.30
C GLN A 140 15.04 -6.35 22.73
N SER A 141 14.73 -5.21 23.33
CA SER A 141 15.02 -4.91 24.74
C SER A 141 13.74 -4.49 25.45
N ASP A 142 13.76 -4.53 26.78
CA ASP A 142 12.64 -4.05 27.61
C ASP A 142 12.37 -2.54 27.43
N GLU A 143 13.25 -1.82 26.72
CA GLU A 143 13.07 -0.40 26.35
C GLU A 143 12.28 -0.18 25.05
N ASP A 144 11.85 -1.25 24.38
CA ASP A 144 11.08 -1.14 23.14
C ASP A 144 9.76 -0.40 23.38
N ARG A 145 9.57 0.73 22.70
CA ARG A 145 8.38 1.57 22.86
C ARG A 145 7.26 1.08 21.94
N SER A 146 6.10 0.80 22.50
CA SER A 146 4.89 0.49 21.72
C SER A 146 4.45 1.68 20.85
N ILE A 147 3.99 1.42 19.61
CA ILE A 147 3.29 2.42 18.77
C ILE A 147 1.79 2.47 19.00
N LEU A 148 1.26 1.63 19.91
CA LEU A 148 -0.16 1.60 20.18
C LEU A 148 -0.62 2.94 20.76
N PRO A 149 -1.78 3.46 20.30
CA PRO A 149 -2.41 4.65 20.86
C PRO A 149 -2.57 4.55 22.39
N MET A 150 -2.24 5.62 23.12
CA MET A 150 -2.34 5.62 24.59
C MET A 150 -3.78 5.40 25.07
N ASP A 151 -4.77 5.89 24.33
CA ASP A 151 -6.21 5.77 24.57
C ASP A 151 -6.82 4.44 24.09
N LEU A 152 -6.02 3.53 23.53
CA LEU A 152 -6.41 2.13 23.29
C LEU A 152 -6.73 1.38 24.61
N ARG A 153 -6.54 2.07 25.75
CA ARG A 153 -6.64 1.63 27.15
C ARG A 153 -8.02 1.73 27.79
N PHE A 154 -8.90 2.57 27.26
CA PHE A 154 -10.10 2.98 27.97
C PHE A 154 -11.35 2.35 27.39
N ASP A 155 -12.25 1.91 28.26
CA ASP A 155 -13.65 1.80 27.88
C ASP A 155 -14.26 3.19 27.64
N SER A 156 -15.54 3.24 27.30
CA SER A 156 -16.24 4.49 27.04
C SER A 156 -16.24 5.49 28.22
N ASN A 157 -15.94 5.05 29.43
CA ASN A 157 -15.90 5.88 30.64
C ASN A 157 -14.51 6.42 30.96
N GLY A 158 -13.47 6.02 30.21
CA GLY A 158 -12.10 6.37 30.56
C GLY A 158 -11.49 5.45 31.63
N ASP A 159 -12.13 4.32 31.94
CA ASP A 159 -11.63 3.35 32.91
C ASP A 159 -10.85 2.23 32.20
N GLY A 160 -9.76 1.76 32.81
CA GLY A 160 -8.99 0.62 32.30
C GLY A 160 -7.47 0.71 32.44
N ARG A 161 -6.81 -0.42 32.18
CA ARG A 161 -5.34 -0.52 32.10
C ARG A 161 -4.91 -0.43 30.64
N THR A 162 -3.78 0.24 30.37
CA THR A 162 -3.22 0.34 29.01
C THR A 162 -2.96 -1.03 28.40
N TRP A 163 -3.50 -1.24 27.21
CA TRP A 163 -3.21 -2.42 26.42
C TRP A 163 -1.79 -2.31 25.89
N ASN A 164 -0.93 -3.24 26.31
CA ASN A 164 0.30 -3.51 25.59
C ASN A 164 -0.01 -4.44 24.39
N VAL A 165 1.00 -4.66 23.54
CA VAL A 165 0.85 -5.52 22.34
C VAL A 165 0.44 -6.94 22.72
N THR A 166 0.91 -7.47 23.85
CA THR A 166 0.50 -8.79 24.35
C THR A 166 -1.00 -8.85 24.59
N ARG A 167 -1.55 -7.89 25.34
CA ARG A 167 -2.99 -7.81 25.62
C ARG A 167 -3.81 -7.62 24.35
N LEU A 168 -3.36 -6.75 23.44
CA LEU A 168 -4.02 -6.56 22.14
C LEU A 168 -4.14 -7.89 21.39
N CYS A 169 -3.05 -8.65 21.29
CA CYS A 169 -3.04 -9.95 20.61
C CYS A 169 -3.87 -11.00 21.34
N GLU A 170 -3.90 -11.01 22.67
CA GLU A 170 -4.76 -11.91 23.47
C GLU A 170 -6.24 -11.64 23.23
N GLU A 171 -6.66 -10.37 23.32
CA GLU A 171 -8.04 -9.94 23.07
C GLU A 171 -8.45 -10.22 21.63
N GLY A 172 -7.53 -9.96 20.70
CA GLY A 172 -7.71 -10.25 19.30
C GLY A 172 -7.83 -11.74 18.99
N ARG A 173 -6.99 -12.58 19.59
CA ARG A 173 -7.11 -14.05 19.49
C ARG A 173 -8.44 -14.53 20.06
N ALA A 174 -8.82 -14.07 21.24
CA ALA A 174 -10.08 -14.44 21.88
C ALA A 174 -11.29 -13.99 21.04
N ARG A 175 -11.23 -12.80 20.44
CA ARG A 175 -12.26 -12.31 19.51
C ARG A 175 -12.26 -13.10 18.19
N ALA A 176 -11.11 -13.44 17.63
CA ALA A 176 -10.99 -14.26 16.43
C ALA A 176 -11.56 -15.67 16.64
N HIS A 177 -11.32 -16.29 17.80
CA HIS A 177 -11.93 -17.58 18.16
C HIS A 177 -13.46 -17.49 18.33
N ARG A 178 -13.98 -16.40 18.90
CA ARG A 178 -15.43 -16.14 18.94
C ARG A 178 -16.02 -15.89 17.54
N ASN A 179 -15.17 -15.48 16.60
CA ASN A 179 -15.47 -15.44 15.17
C ASN A 179 -14.87 -16.68 14.47
N GLY A 180 -14.85 -17.83 15.16
CA GLY A 180 -14.43 -19.18 14.76
C GLY A 180 -13.23 -19.34 13.83
N LEU A 181 -12.27 -18.42 13.88
CA LEU A 181 -10.92 -18.69 13.43
C LEU A 181 -10.25 -19.58 14.48
N THR A 182 -9.97 -20.83 14.14
CA THR A 182 -9.36 -21.80 15.06
C THR A 182 -7.87 -21.54 15.29
N ARG A 183 -7.18 -20.96 14.30
CA ARG A 183 -5.74 -20.65 14.35
C ARG A 183 -5.48 -19.27 13.72
N PRO A 184 -5.87 -18.17 14.38
CA PRO A 184 -5.63 -16.84 13.83
C PRO A 184 -4.12 -16.58 13.72
N ASN A 185 -3.67 -16.08 12.57
CA ASN A 185 -2.31 -15.60 12.42
C ASN A 185 -2.11 -14.27 13.16
N LYS A 186 -0.87 -13.78 13.26
CA LYS A 186 -0.57 -12.55 14.02
C LYS A 186 -1.27 -11.32 13.48
N GLN A 187 -1.42 -11.21 12.16
CA GLN A 187 -2.15 -10.11 11.54
C GLN A 187 -3.63 -10.12 11.93
N GLN A 188 -4.26 -11.30 11.96
CA GLN A 188 -5.64 -11.47 12.41
C GLN A 188 -5.77 -11.17 13.89
N GLU A 189 -4.86 -11.65 14.75
CA GLU A 189 -4.83 -11.29 16.17
C GLU A 189 -4.78 -9.76 16.35
N ILE A 190 -3.90 -9.05 15.65
CA ILE A 190 -3.79 -7.59 15.73
C ILE A 190 -5.08 -6.92 15.25
N SER A 191 -5.61 -7.32 14.09
CA SER A 191 -6.80 -6.70 13.49
C SER A 191 -8.06 -6.89 14.34
N TYR A 192 -8.29 -8.10 14.87
CA TYR A 192 -9.38 -8.35 15.80
C TYR A 192 -9.20 -7.64 17.14
N GLY A 193 -7.95 -7.49 17.61
CA GLY A 193 -7.64 -6.75 18.82
C GLY A 193 -7.96 -5.26 18.67
N LEU A 194 -7.57 -4.66 17.55
CA LEU A 194 -7.88 -3.26 17.23
C LEU A 194 -9.39 -3.05 17.08
N LEU A 195 -10.09 -3.96 16.40
CA LEU A 195 -11.55 -3.92 16.30
C LEU A 195 -12.19 -3.96 17.69
N ARG A 196 -11.75 -4.88 18.57
CA ARG A 196 -12.28 -4.99 19.92
C ARG A 196 -12.04 -3.72 20.73
N ALA A 197 -10.84 -3.14 20.63
CA ALA A 197 -10.54 -1.87 21.30
C ALA A 197 -11.39 -0.72 20.75
N ALA A 198 -11.69 -0.72 19.45
CA ALA A 198 -12.56 0.28 18.83
C ALA A 198 -14.03 0.14 19.25
N GLU A 199 -14.52 -1.09 19.43
CA GLU A 199 -15.86 -1.37 19.97
C GLU A 199 -16.02 -0.90 21.43
N LEU A 200 -14.96 -0.98 22.22
CA LEU A 200 -14.97 -0.54 23.62
C LEU A 200 -14.96 0.99 23.76
N ASN A 201 -14.40 1.69 22.77
CA ASN A 201 -14.25 3.14 22.76
C ASN A 201 -14.60 3.73 21.38
N PRO A 202 -15.87 3.61 20.94
CA PRO A 202 -16.30 4.10 19.64
C PRO A 202 -16.13 5.61 19.54
N LEU A 203 -15.61 6.09 18.41
CA LEU A 203 -15.30 7.51 18.23
C LEU A 203 -16.48 8.23 17.58
N THR A 204 -17.07 9.19 18.30
CA THR A 204 -18.01 10.14 17.72
C THR A 204 -17.26 11.38 17.27
N ILE A 205 -17.33 11.71 15.98
CA ILE A 205 -16.83 12.98 15.45
C ILE A 205 -17.94 13.72 14.69
N PRO A 206 -17.92 15.06 14.71
CA PRO A 206 -18.79 15.83 13.83
C PRO A 206 -18.40 15.57 12.37
N GLU A 207 -19.39 15.62 11.47
CA GLU A 207 -19.22 15.37 10.03
C GLU A 207 -18.10 16.23 9.41
N THR A 208 -17.99 17.49 9.86
CA THR A 208 -16.96 18.44 9.42
C THR A 208 -15.52 18.00 9.72
N ARG A 209 -15.30 17.01 10.58
CA ARG A 209 -13.98 16.45 10.89
C ARG A 209 -13.73 15.06 10.31
N VAL A 210 -14.73 14.46 9.66
CA VAL A 210 -14.59 13.12 9.07
C VAL A 210 -13.54 13.13 7.96
N GLU A 211 -13.57 14.14 7.08
CA GLU A 211 -12.55 14.30 6.04
C GLU A 211 -11.13 14.32 6.64
N SER A 212 -10.90 15.13 7.68
CA SER A 212 -9.58 15.22 8.32
C SER A 212 -9.11 13.87 8.89
N LEU A 213 -10.03 13.09 9.46
CA LEU A 213 -9.74 11.75 9.96
C LEU A 213 -9.35 10.80 8.82
N VAL A 214 -10.15 10.77 7.76
CA VAL A 214 -9.91 9.93 6.58
C VAL A 214 -8.59 10.30 5.92
N ARG A 215 -8.31 11.59 5.73
CA ARG A 215 -7.04 12.09 5.18
C ARG A 215 -5.86 11.66 6.04
N SER A 216 -5.99 11.69 7.36
CA SER A 216 -4.94 11.22 8.28
C SER A 216 -4.71 9.71 8.21
N ALA A 217 -5.73 8.93 7.85
CA ALA A 217 -5.62 7.48 7.66
C ALA A 217 -5.06 7.11 6.28
N LEU A 218 -5.26 7.95 5.25
CA LEU A 218 -4.68 7.74 3.91
C LEU A 218 -3.23 8.24 3.83
N PHE A 219 -2.95 9.39 4.45
CA PHE A 219 -1.68 10.12 4.31
C PHE A 219 -1.03 10.35 5.67
N ALA A 220 0.28 10.08 5.77
CA ALA A 220 1.11 10.50 6.89
C ALA A 220 1.48 11.97 6.74
N ILE A 221 0.49 12.84 6.92
CA ILE A 221 0.68 14.28 6.96
C ILE A 221 1.42 14.62 8.26
N PRO A 222 2.65 15.18 8.20
CA PRO A 222 3.32 15.66 9.40
C PRO A 222 2.55 16.86 9.96
N ASP A 223 2.39 16.91 11.28
CA ASP A 223 1.63 17.98 11.96
C ASP A 223 2.20 19.40 11.71
N ALA A 224 3.43 19.49 11.21
CA ALA A 224 4.15 20.74 10.97
C ALA A 224 4.06 21.27 9.52
N ILE A 225 3.38 20.57 8.59
CA ILE A 225 3.24 21.07 7.22
C ILE A 225 1.98 21.95 7.14
N PRO A 226 2.12 23.29 6.97
CA PRO A 226 0.97 24.14 6.76
C PRO A 226 0.26 23.74 5.46
N ALA A 227 -1.07 23.86 5.47
CA ALA A 227 -1.85 23.64 4.26
C ALA A 227 -1.33 24.56 3.13
N PRO A 228 -1.07 24.02 1.93
CA PRO A 228 -0.69 24.84 0.78
C PRO A 228 -1.82 25.83 0.46
N ASN A 229 -1.48 27.06 0.09
CA ASN A 229 -2.45 28.00 -0.44
C ASN A 229 -2.80 27.65 -1.90
N ASN A 230 -3.89 28.22 -2.42
CA ASN A 230 -4.38 27.92 -3.77
C ASN A 230 -3.34 28.26 -4.85
N ASP A 231 -2.63 29.38 -4.73
CA ASP A 231 -1.60 29.78 -5.70
C ASP A 231 -0.49 28.73 -5.81
N LEU A 232 -0.05 28.14 -4.69
CA LEU A 232 0.94 27.06 -4.70
C LEU A 232 0.38 25.78 -5.31
N LEU A 233 -0.90 25.47 -5.08
CA LEU A 233 -1.55 24.30 -5.67
C LEU A 233 -1.64 24.44 -7.19
N GLU A 234 -2.07 25.59 -7.68
CA GLU A 234 -2.17 25.91 -9.10
C GLU A 234 -0.79 25.84 -9.77
N GLU A 235 0.22 26.51 -9.20
CA GLU A 235 1.59 26.47 -9.73
C GLU A 235 2.18 25.06 -9.76
N VAL A 236 1.95 24.24 -8.72
CA VAL A 236 2.40 22.84 -8.69
C VAL A 236 1.64 21.99 -9.71
N TYR A 237 0.34 22.23 -9.88
CA TYR A 237 -0.49 21.53 -10.84
C TYR A 237 -0.06 21.85 -12.28
N ASP A 238 0.15 23.14 -12.61
CA ASP A 238 0.59 23.57 -13.93
C ASP A 238 1.97 23.01 -14.28
N ARG A 239 2.92 23.07 -13.35
CA ARG A 239 4.23 22.43 -13.55
C ARG A 239 4.13 20.93 -13.71
N MET A 240 3.20 20.27 -13.05
CA MET A 240 2.94 18.84 -13.27
C MET A 240 2.42 18.62 -14.70
N THR A 241 1.49 19.44 -15.18
CA THR A 241 0.96 19.40 -16.54
C THR A 241 2.08 19.54 -17.58
N ASP A 242 2.94 20.55 -17.44
CA ASP A 242 4.07 20.79 -18.34
C ASP A 242 5.03 19.60 -18.39
N ARG A 243 5.28 18.99 -17.24
CA ARG A 243 6.14 17.80 -17.14
C ARG A 243 5.49 16.60 -17.80
N LEU A 244 4.20 16.35 -17.57
CA LEU A 244 3.47 15.29 -18.25
C LEU A 244 3.55 15.43 -19.77
N ASN A 245 3.37 16.63 -20.30
CA ASN A 245 3.49 16.91 -21.73
C ASN A 245 4.91 16.66 -22.27
N SER A 246 5.94 16.86 -21.45
CA SER A 246 7.33 16.58 -21.81
C SER A 246 7.65 15.09 -21.92
N HIS A 247 6.83 14.22 -21.31
CA HIS A 247 7.01 12.76 -21.30
C HIS A 247 6.03 12.03 -22.23
N HIS A 248 5.34 12.72 -23.14
CA HIS A 248 4.38 12.07 -24.06
C HIS A 248 5.03 11.10 -25.05
N ALA A 249 6.34 11.25 -25.31
CA ALA A 249 7.11 10.44 -26.24
C ALA A 249 7.84 9.26 -25.56
N ASP A 250 7.78 9.19 -24.23
CA ASP A 250 8.39 8.12 -23.45
C ASP A 250 7.68 6.79 -23.71
N THR A 251 8.42 5.69 -23.58
CA THR A 251 7.79 4.38 -23.43
C THR A 251 7.02 4.30 -22.11
N ASN A 252 6.05 3.38 -22.00
CA ASN A 252 5.30 3.17 -20.76
C ASN A 252 6.22 2.92 -19.55
N ASP A 253 7.31 2.15 -19.74
CA ASP A 253 8.26 1.82 -18.67
C ASP A 253 9.08 3.05 -18.24
N GLU A 254 9.51 3.89 -19.18
CA GLU A 254 10.22 5.14 -18.88
C GLU A 254 9.30 6.11 -18.14
N PHE A 255 8.07 6.27 -18.62
CA PHE A 255 7.06 7.11 -17.99
C PHE A 255 6.72 6.62 -16.57
N ASP A 256 6.47 5.33 -16.39
CA ASP A 256 6.17 4.77 -15.07
C ASP A 256 7.38 4.85 -14.12
N ASN A 257 8.60 4.67 -14.61
CA ASN A 257 9.78 4.85 -13.78
C ASN A 257 9.98 6.33 -13.38
N TRP A 258 9.69 7.27 -14.27
CA TRP A 258 9.72 8.70 -13.95
C TRP A 258 8.61 9.07 -12.94
N LEU A 259 7.38 8.65 -13.19
CA LEU A 259 6.22 9.01 -12.37
C LEU A 259 6.24 8.27 -11.04
N LYS A 260 6.38 6.95 -11.05
CA LYS A 260 6.16 6.05 -9.89
C LYS A 260 7.44 5.41 -9.36
N GLY A 261 8.54 5.47 -10.10
CA GLY A 261 9.78 4.78 -9.75
C GLY A 261 10.40 5.24 -8.43
N ARG A 262 11.16 4.33 -7.79
CA ARG A 262 11.86 4.55 -6.51
C ARG A 262 12.82 5.75 -6.56
N ASN A 263 13.40 6.01 -7.74
CA ASN A 263 14.34 7.10 -7.99
C ASN A 263 13.71 8.27 -8.75
N SER A 264 12.37 8.35 -8.76
CA SER A 264 11.63 9.44 -9.40
C SER A 264 12.14 10.80 -8.93
N ASN A 265 12.50 11.66 -9.87
CA ASN A 265 12.93 13.04 -9.63
C ASN A 265 11.77 14.05 -9.69
N LEU A 266 10.52 13.58 -9.75
CA LEU A 266 9.31 14.39 -9.97
C LEU A 266 9.24 15.63 -9.07
N PHE A 267 9.38 15.46 -7.75
CA PHE A 267 9.27 16.60 -6.82
C PHE A 267 10.40 17.63 -7.02
N LYS A 268 11.60 17.17 -7.43
CA LYS A 268 12.73 18.05 -7.73
C LYS A 268 12.48 18.79 -9.05
N SER A 269 11.92 18.12 -10.07
CA SER A 269 11.66 18.72 -11.38
C SER A 269 10.50 19.72 -11.35
N ILE A 270 9.53 19.54 -10.46
CA ILE A 270 8.43 20.47 -10.20
C ILE A 270 8.88 21.63 -9.31
N GLY A 271 9.63 21.36 -8.23
CA GLY A 271 10.03 22.42 -7.29
C GLY A 271 10.97 23.47 -7.89
N GLY A 272 11.97 23.01 -8.65
CA GLY A 272 12.99 23.90 -9.22
C GLY A 272 13.73 24.71 -8.15
N ARG A 273 14.01 25.98 -8.45
CA ARG A 273 14.64 26.93 -7.49
C ARG A 273 13.63 27.72 -6.65
N ALA A 274 12.38 27.79 -7.08
CA ALA A 274 11.37 28.69 -6.52
C ALA A 274 10.54 28.05 -5.40
N ILE A 275 10.32 26.73 -5.44
CA ILE A 275 9.43 26.03 -4.51
C ILE A 275 10.25 24.96 -3.79
N ALA A 276 10.23 25.00 -2.45
CA ALA A 276 10.93 24.01 -1.67
C ALA A 276 10.33 22.60 -1.87
N PRO A 277 11.12 21.52 -1.87
CA PRO A 277 10.59 20.16 -2.02
C PRO A 277 9.52 19.77 -0.99
N SER A 278 9.57 20.33 0.22
CA SER A 278 8.54 20.13 1.25
C SER A 278 7.19 20.77 0.88
N GLN A 279 7.21 21.95 0.24
CA GLN A 279 6.02 22.64 -0.26
C GLN A 279 5.40 21.88 -1.43
N VAL A 280 6.23 21.38 -2.36
CA VAL A 280 5.74 20.53 -3.46
C VAL A 280 5.08 19.27 -2.91
N ARG A 281 5.70 18.60 -1.92
CA ARG A 281 5.09 17.43 -1.26
C ARG A 281 3.77 17.77 -0.59
N ALA A 282 3.68 18.90 0.12
CA ALA A 282 2.45 19.37 0.74
C ALA A 282 1.34 19.57 -0.31
N ALA A 283 1.66 20.24 -1.41
CA ALA A 283 0.75 20.43 -2.55
C ALA A 283 0.30 19.09 -3.16
N PHE A 284 1.21 18.13 -3.35
CA PHE A 284 0.86 16.80 -3.84
C PHE A 284 -0.06 16.02 -2.90
N LEU A 285 0.00 16.22 -1.59
CA LEU A 285 -0.93 15.59 -0.66
C LEU A 285 -2.34 16.19 -0.75
N GLU A 286 -2.43 17.51 -0.96
CA GLU A 286 -3.71 18.18 -1.19
C GLU A 286 -4.31 17.80 -2.55
N LEU A 287 -3.52 17.90 -3.63
CA LEU A 287 -3.91 17.43 -4.96
C LEU A 287 -4.22 15.93 -4.94
N GLY A 288 -3.50 15.16 -4.13
CA GLY A 288 -3.79 13.75 -3.85
C GLY A 288 -5.19 13.56 -3.28
N TRP A 289 -5.57 14.32 -2.26
CA TRP A 289 -6.93 14.27 -1.73
C TRP A 289 -7.99 14.64 -2.78
N GLN A 290 -7.76 15.72 -3.54
CA GLN A 290 -8.66 16.11 -4.64
C GLN A 290 -8.77 14.98 -5.67
N SER A 291 -7.66 14.33 -6.02
CA SER A 291 -7.67 13.22 -6.98
C SER A 291 -8.52 12.03 -6.53
N TYR A 292 -8.57 11.73 -5.22
CA TYR A 292 -9.49 10.72 -4.67
C TYR A 292 -10.95 11.08 -4.95
N GLN A 293 -11.33 12.37 -4.91
CA GLN A 293 -12.69 12.83 -5.22
C GLN A 293 -13.02 12.68 -6.72
N TYR A 294 -12.07 12.97 -7.61
CA TYR A 294 -12.23 12.75 -9.06
C TYR A 294 -12.39 11.27 -9.41
N VAL A 295 -11.56 10.42 -8.80
CA VAL A 295 -11.65 8.96 -8.96
C VAL A 295 -12.96 8.43 -8.39
N SER A 296 -13.34 8.87 -7.20
CA SER A 296 -14.63 8.59 -6.54
C SER A 296 -15.81 8.92 -7.46
N GLY A 297 -15.85 10.13 -8.02
CA GLY A 297 -16.91 10.58 -8.92
C GLY A 297 -17.01 9.72 -10.19
N SER A 298 -15.88 9.30 -10.75
CA SER A 298 -15.86 8.44 -11.94
C SER A 298 -16.38 7.03 -11.63
N ILE A 299 -15.89 6.41 -10.54
CA ILE A 299 -16.36 5.09 -10.08
C ILE A 299 -17.86 5.14 -9.78
N SER A 300 -18.30 6.18 -9.06
CA SER A 300 -19.69 6.42 -8.71
C SER A 300 -20.58 6.46 -9.95
N TYR A 301 -20.17 7.22 -10.98
CA TYR A 301 -20.92 7.37 -12.22
C TYR A 301 -21.04 6.06 -12.99
N LEU A 302 -19.92 5.33 -13.16
CA LEU A 302 -19.96 3.99 -13.76
C LEU A 302 -20.90 3.06 -12.99
N CYS A 303 -20.82 3.05 -11.66
CA CYS A 303 -21.60 2.11 -10.85
C CYS A 303 -23.10 2.44 -10.91
N GLN A 304 -23.48 3.71 -11.07
CA GLN A 304 -24.86 4.09 -11.35
C GLN A 304 -25.32 3.59 -12.72
N ALA A 305 -24.50 3.74 -13.76
CA ALA A 305 -24.76 3.21 -15.10
C ALA A 305 -24.91 1.68 -15.08
N PHE A 306 -24.02 0.97 -14.39
CA PHE A 306 -24.09 -0.47 -14.17
C PHE A 306 -25.41 -0.90 -13.52
N ALA A 307 -25.82 -0.23 -12.44
CA ALA A 307 -27.05 -0.56 -11.72
C ALA A 307 -28.31 -0.41 -12.60
N VAL A 308 -28.31 0.56 -13.53
CA VAL A 308 -29.40 0.74 -14.51
C VAL A 308 -29.42 -0.37 -15.56
N CYS A 309 -28.26 -0.90 -15.94
CA CYS A 309 -28.11 -1.93 -16.99
C CYS A 309 -28.40 -3.36 -16.51
N LEU A 310 -28.62 -3.57 -15.21
CA LEU A 310 -28.84 -4.92 -14.69
C LEU A 310 -30.09 -5.57 -15.30
N PRO A 311 -30.02 -6.86 -15.70
CA PRO A 311 -31.19 -7.60 -16.18
C PRO A 311 -32.34 -7.60 -15.16
N ASN A 312 -31.99 -7.87 -13.90
CA ASN A 312 -32.89 -7.80 -12.75
C ASN A 312 -32.51 -6.57 -11.92
N ARG A 313 -33.43 -5.60 -11.84
CA ARG A 313 -33.23 -4.35 -11.09
C ARG A 313 -32.91 -4.64 -9.63
N MET A 314 -32.06 -3.80 -9.04
CA MET A 314 -31.79 -3.86 -7.61
C MET A 314 -33.05 -3.51 -6.82
N ASP A 315 -33.37 -4.30 -5.79
CA ASP A 315 -34.35 -3.90 -4.79
C ASP A 315 -33.82 -2.74 -3.91
N GLU A 316 -34.58 -2.32 -2.90
CA GLU A 316 -34.17 -1.20 -2.04
C GLU A 316 -32.93 -1.50 -1.21
N LEU A 317 -32.85 -2.69 -0.61
CA LEU A 317 -31.73 -3.12 0.20
C LEU A 317 -30.47 -3.32 -0.65
N GLU A 318 -30.59 -3.96 -1.80
CA GLU A 318 -29.51 -4.13 -2.77
C GLU A 318 -28.95 -2.78 -3.23
N ARG A 319 -29.82 -1.80 -3.50
CA ARG A 319 -29.39 -0.43 -3.87
C ARG A 319 -28.63 0.25 -2.73
N GLU A 320 -29.09 0.11 -1.50
CA GLU A 320 -28.41 0.66 -0.33
C GLU A 320 -27.03 0.03 -0.15
N LEU A 321 -26.94 -1.30 -0.15
CA LEU A 321 -25.69 -2.05 -0.06
C LEU A 321 -24.69 -1.69 -1.16
N PHE A 322 -25.20 -1.58 -2.40
CA PHE A 322 -24.42 -1.19 -3.55
C PHE A 322 -23.92 0.26 -3.43
N ALA A 323 -24.78 1.17 -3.00
CA ALA A 323 -24.43 2.57 -2.78
C ALA A 323 -23.35 2.73 -1.71
N HIS A 324 -23.45 2.02 -0.59
CA HIS A 324 -22.43 2.05 0.46
C HIS A 324 -21.05 1.59 -0.01
N THR A 325 -20.99 0.71 -1.01
CA THR A 325 -19.73 0.19 -1.54
C THR A 325 -19.10 1.11 -2.58
N PHE A 326 -19.91 1.63 -3.51
CA PHE A 326 -19.42 2.29 -4.72
C PHE A 326 -19.76 3.78 -4.83
N GLN A 327 -20.58 4.33 -3.93
CA GLN A 327 -20.96 5.74 -3.93
C GLN A 327 -20.32 6.50 -2.76
N PRO A 328 -20.05 7.81 -2.91
CA PRO A 328 -19.56 8.69 -1.85
C PRO A 328 -20.37 8.57 -0.55
N GLN A 329 -19.68 8.41 0.59
CA GLN A 329 -20.30 8.36 1.91
C GLN A 329 -19.80 9.52 2.78
N SER A 330 -20.71 10.24 3.45
CA SER A 330 -20.33 11.36 4.32
C SER A 330 -19.43 10.90 5.47
N TYR A 331 -19.71 9.74 6.05
CA TYR A 331 -18.89 9.14 7.11
C TYR A 331 -17.51 8.63 6.64
N LEU A 332 -17.21 8.72 5.33
CA LEU A 332 -15.90 8.47 4.72
C LEU A 332 -15.31 9.72 4.06
N GLY A 333 -15.81 10.91 4.40
CA GLY A 333 -15.32 12.18 3.82
C GLY A 333 -15.65 12.31 2.34
N GLY A 334 -16.78 11.75 1.89
CA GLY A 334 -17.21 11.80 0.49
C GLY A 334 -16.54 10.77 -0.42
N LEU A 335 -15.84 9.76 0.14
CA LEU A 335 -15.25 8.67 -0.64
C LEU A 335 -16.12 7.39 -0.56
N PRO A 336 -16.16 6.57 -1.61
CA PRO A 336 -16.78 5.25 -1.57
C PRO A 336 -15.87 4.25 -0.85
N LEU A 337 -16.49 3.24 -0.23
CA LEU A 337 -15.78 2.24 0.56
C LEU A 337 -14.73 1.46 -0.26
N ILE A 338 -14.96 1.28 -1.56
CA ILE A 338 -14.03 0.62 -2.48
C ILE A 338 -12.63 1.25 -2.49
N LEU A 339 -12.50 2.56 -2.26
CA LEU A 339 -11.20 3.26 -2.19
C LEU A 339 -10.43 2.97 -0.90
N PHE A 340 -11.03 2.30 0.07
CA PHE A 340 -10.38 1.85 1.30
C PHE A 340 -9.97 0.37 1.26
N MET A 341 -10.26 -0.34 0.17
CA MET A 341 -9.98 -1.78 0.08
C MET A 341 -8.49 -2.13 0.14
N GLU A 342 -7.60 -1.21 -0.24
CA GLU A 342 -6.15 -1.36 -0.01
C GLU A 342 -5.81 -1.45 1.49
N ARG A 343 -6.69 -0.96 2.37
CA ARG A 343 -6.56 -1.04 3.83
C ARG A 343 -7.38 -2.17 4.44
N ALA A 344 -7.93 -3.07 3.62
CA ALA A 344 -8.73 -4.20 4.10
C ALA A 344 -7.96 -5.12 5.07
N GLN A 345 -6.64 -5.08 5.09
CA GLN A 345 -5.86 -5.82 6.07
C GLN A 345 -6.12 -5.38 7.51
N VAL A 346 -6.39 -4.09 7.74
CA VAL A 346 -6.74 -3.54 9.06
C VAL A 346 -8.24 -3.30 9.17
N LEU A 347 -8.86 -2.77 8.11
CA LEU A 347 -10.27 -2.35 8.09
C LEU A 347 -11.23 -3.44 7.62
N GLY A 348 -10.74 -4.57 7.10
CA GLY A 348 -11.57 -5.56 6.37
C GLY A 348 -12.73 -6.12 7.18
N LEU A 349 -12.51 -6.35 8.49
CA LEU A 349 -13.58 -6.79 9.39
C LEU A 349 -14.69 -5.73 9.52
N MET A 350 -14.32 -4.46 9.55
CA MET A 350 -15.27 -3.35 9.63
C MET A 350 -15.97 -3.12 8.29
N ILE A 351 -15.24 -3.24 7.18
CA ILE A 351 -15.80 -3.21 5.81
C ILE A 351 -16.88 -4.27 5.68
N HIS A 352 -16.62 -5.51 6.12
CA HIS A 352 -17.61 -6.59 6.09
C HIS A 352 -18.83 -6.30 6.97
N ARG A 353 -18.65 -5.68 8.14
CA ARG A 353 -19.76 -5.30 9.03
C ARG A 353 -20.63 -4.20 8.41
N LEU A 354 -20.02 -3.17 7.85
CA LEU A 354 -20.73 -2.10 7.13
C LEU A 354 -21.46 -2.63 5.90
N TRP A 355 -20.90 -3.64 5.22
CA TRP A 355 -21.65 -4.35 4.19
C TRP A 355 -22.82 -5.13 4.75
N SER A 356 -22.73 -5.70 5.95
CA SER A 356 -23.83 -6.47 6.53
C SER A 356 -24.96 -5.57 7.07
N ASN A 357 -24.60 -4.36 7.50
CA ASN A 357 -25.50 -3.40 8.12
C ASN A 357 -25.13 -1.97 7.68
N PRO A 358 -25.52 -1.57 6.45
CA PRO A 358 -25.20 -0.25 5.90
C PRO A 358 -25.72 0.88 6.80
N GLY A 359 -24.95 1.95 6.93
CA GLY A 359 -25.39 3.17 7.64
C GLY A 359 -25.51 3.05 9.16
N ALA A 360 -25.23 1.89 9.76
CA ALA A 360 -25.40 1.68 11.20
C ALA A 360 -24.51 2.63 12.04
N PRO A 361 -25.09 3.54 12.85
CA PRO A 361 -24.32 4.59 13.52
C PRO A 361 -23.21 4.07 14.44
N ASP A 362 -23.45 2.98 15.18
CA ASP A 362 -22.45 2.41 16.08
C ASP A 362 -21.27 1.81 15.32
N ASP A 363 -21.53 1.10 14.22
CA ASP A 363 -20.50 0.53 13.36
C ASP A 363 -19.67 1.64 12.68
N ILE A 364 -20.29 2.78 12.31
CA ILE A 364 -19.59 3.96 11.79
C ILE A 364 -18.64 4.53 12.85
N ARG A 365 -19.07 4.65 14.11
CA ARG A 365 -18.22 5.17 15.20
C ARG A 365 -17.04 4.24 15.49
N VAL A 366 -17.24 2.93 15.35
CA VAL A 366 -16.15 1.93 15.45
C VAL A 366 -15.18 2.07 14.28
N LEU A 367 -15.69 2.25 13.05
CA LEU A 367 -14.84 2.54 11.88
C LEU A 367 -14.00 3.80 12.07
N HIS A 368 -14.60 4.91 12.55
CA HIS A 368 -13.87 6.14 12.83
C HIS A 368 -12.76 5.93 13.85
N ARG A 369 -13.02 5.14 14.90
CA ARG A 369 -12.00 4.80 15.89
C ARG A 369 -10.86 3.95 15.28
N LEU A 370 -11.19 3.00 14.40
CA LEU A 370 -10.18 2.20 13.69
C LEU A 370 -9.29 3.05 12.77
N LEU A 371 -9.89 4.01 12.04
CA LEU A 371 -9.14 4.96 11.22
C LEU A 371 -8.20 5.83 12.07
N ASP A 372 -8.67 6.28 13.25
CA ASP A 372 -7.84 7.04 14.20
C ASP A 372 -6.65 6.20 14.69
N TYR A 373 -6.90 4.98 15.17
CA TYR A 373 -5.84 4.07 15.60
C TYR A 373 -4.84 3.79 14.47
N TYR A 374 -5.33 3.48 13.28
CA TYR A 374 -4.50 3.23 12.11
C TYR A 374 -3.58 4.40 11.80
N SER A 375 -4.13 5.62 11.69
CA SER A 375 -3.38 6.82 11.36
C SER A 375 -2.25 7.09 12.35
N ARG A 376 -2.53 6.95 13.66
CA ARG A 376 -1.56 7.21 14.74
C ARG A 376 -0.47 6.16 14.80
N MET A 377 -0.83 4.88 14.62
CA MET A 377 0.15 3.79 14.56
C MET A 377 1.06 3.93 13.35
N ALA A 378 0.50 4.19 12.17
CA ALA A 378 1.26 4.33 10.93
C ALA A 378 2.19 5.55 10.97
N ARG A 379 1.73 6.68 11.51
CA ARG A 379 2.55 7.87 11.77
C ARG A 379 3.71 7.56 12.72
N SER A 380 3.41 7.01 13.90
CA SER A 380 4.43 6.68 14.92
C SER A 380 5.51 5.74 14.37
N ARG A 381 5.09 4.73 13.57
CA ARG A 381 6.03 3.80 12.94
C ARG A 381 6.93 4.50 11.92
N ARG A 382 6.36 5.39 11.12
CA ARG A 382 7.12 6.15 10.13
C ARG A 382 8.13 7.09 10.76
N GLU A 383 7.74 7.81 11.80
CA GLU A 383 8.65 8.68 12.55
C GLU A 383 9.84 7.87 13.08
N SER A 384 9.58 6.69 13.64
CA SER A 384 10.62 5.75 14.04
C SER A 384 11.52 5.32 12.88
N ASP A 385 10.95 4.89 11.75
CA ASP A 385 11.74 4.45 10.59
C ASP A 385 12.62 5.60 10.05
N ASN A 386 12.12 6.84 10.09
CA ASN A 386 12.87 8.03 9.69
C ASN A 386 14.03 8.32 10.66
N LEU A 387 13.79 8.24 11.97
CA LEU A 387 14.83 8.40 12.99
C LEU A 387 15.91 7.31 12.85
N SER A 388 15.52 6.06 12.60
CA SER A 388 16.46 4.96 12.37
C SER A 388 17.30 5.20 11.11
N LYS A 389 16.69 5.66 10.01
CA LYS A 389 17.44 6.02 8.78
C LYS A 389 18.41 7.18 9.02
N GLN A 390 18.01 8.20 9.78
CA GLN A 390 18.91 9.31 10.13
C GLN A 390 20.09 8.87 10.99
N ARG A 391 19.86 7.96 11.95
CA ARG A 391 20.92 7.38 12.78
C ARG A 391 21.87 6.53 11.95
N ASN A 392 21.35 5.64 11.11
CA ASN A 392 22.17 4.78 10.26
C ASN A 392 22.97 5.60 9.24
N GLY A 393 22.36 6.61 8.62
CA GLY A 393 23.07 7.51 7.70
C GLY A 393 24.19 8.32 8.39
N ARG A 394 24.01 8.69 9.67
CA ARG A 394 25.10 9.30 10.46
C ARG A 394 26.21 8.31 10.77
N ILE A 395 25.87 7.08 11.15
CA ILE A 395 26.86 6.02 11.41
C ILE A 395 27.64 5.72 10.12
N GLU A 396 26.97 5.58 8.98
CA GLU A 396 27.61 5.39 7.68
C GLU A 396 28.49 6.58 7.28
N ALA A 397 28.07 7.82 7.55
CA ALA A 397 28.90 9.00 7.32
C ALA A 397 30.14 9.03 8.23
N THR A 398 29.99 8.75 9.53
CA THR A 398 31.10 8.70 10.49
C THR A 398 32.07 7.56 10.18
N ILE A 399 31.57 6.38 9.85
CA ILE A 399 32.40 5.25 9.40
C ILE A 399 33.05 5.59 8.06
N GLY A 400 32.33 6.20 7.11
CA GLY A 400 32.86 6.61 5.81
C GLY A 400 33.96 7.67 5.92
N GLU A 401 33.83 8.63 6.83
CA GLU A 401 34.87 9.62 7.12
C GLU A 401 36.07 9.01 7.86
N SER A 402 35.83 8.11 8.82
CA SER A 402 36.89 7.41 9.54
C SER A 402 37.66 6.43 8.64
N VAL A 403 36.96 5.70 7.76
CA VAL A 403 37.56 4.79 6.76
C VAL A 403 38.24 5.58 5.65
N LYS A 404 37.74 6.75 5.21
CA LYS A 404 38.49 7.60 4.28
C LYS A 404 39.73 8.22 4.92
N GLY A 405 39.68 8.54 6.21
CA GLY A 405 40.85 8.99 6.99
C GLY A 405 41.88 7.88 7.20
N LEU A 406 41.45 6.64 7.44
CA LEU A 406 42.30 5.46 7.59
C LEU A 406 42.83 4.94 6.24
N ALA A 407 42.01 4.91 5.18
CA ALA A 407 42.44 4.51 3.84
C ALA A 407 43.40 5.53 3.19
N ALA A 408 43.31 6.82 3.56
CA ALA A 408 44.30 7.82 3.18
C ALA A 408 45.60 7.74 4.00
N ALA A 409 45.58 7.07 5.17
CA ALA A 409 46.73 7.02 6.07
C ALA A 409 47.43 5.66 6.12
N GLN A 410 46.77 4.54 5.82
CA GLN A 410 47.28 3.18 6.01
C GLN A 410 46.43 2.15 5.23
N CYS A 411 46.72 1.92 3.95
CA CYS A 411 46.50 0.60 3.36
C CYS A 411 47.36 0.44 2.09
N SER A 412 48.51 -0.18 2.34
CA SER A 412 49.45 -0.68 1.37
C SER A 412 48.80 -1.72 0.46
N SER A 413 49.34 -1.85 -0.76
CA SER A 413 48.97 -2.83 -1.78
C SER A 413 49.05 -4.31 -1.37
N LEU A 414 49.37 -4.64 -0.11
CA LEU A 414 49.55 -6.01 0.38
C LEU A 414 48.25 -6.61 0.94
N ALA A 415 47.32 -5.81 1.47
CA ALA A 415 46.07 -6.32 2.04
C ALA A 415 45.04 -6.75 0.97
N THR A 416 45.15 -6.24 -0.26
CA THR A 416 44.22 -6.57 -1.35
C THR A 416 44.49 -7.94 -1.98
N GLU A 417 45.75 -8.38 -2.00
CA GLU A 417 46.11 -9.70 -2.53
C GLU A 417 45.68 -10.83 -1.58
N SER A 418 45.91 -10.70 -0.27
CA SER A 418 45.52 -11.71 0.72
C SER A 418 44.00 -11.94 0.75
N VAL A 419 43.20 -10.87 0.70
CA VAL A 419 41.73 -10.99 0.69
C VAL A 419 41.23 -11.67 -0.58
N ALA A 420 41.80 -11.36 -1.76
CA ALA A 420 41.43 -12.03 -3.00
C ALA A 420 41.72 -13.54 -2.95
N VAL A 421 42.86 -13.93 -2.37
CA VAL A 421 43.24 -15.33 -2.16
C VAL A 421 42.26 -16.05 -1.23
N ILE A 422 41.88 -15.44 -0.11
CA ILE A 422 40.89 -15.99 0.84
C ILE A 422 39.51 -16.16 0.18
N ILE A 423 39.09 -15.19 -0.63
CA ILE A 423 37.81 -15.26 -1.35
C ILE A 423 37.82 -16.41 -2.36
N ASN A 424 38.91 -16.60 -3.10
CA ASN A 424 39.01 -17.71 -4.06
C ASN A 424 38.93 -19.07 -3.36
N GLU A 425 39.65 -19.25 -2.25
CA GLU A 425 39.58 -20.48 -1.44
C GLU A 425 38.16 -20.73 -0.91
N LEU A 426 37.44 -19.68 -0.48
CA LEU A 426 36.03 -19.81 -0.07
C LEU A 426 35.13 -20.28 -1.22
N LEU A 427 35.33 -19.75 -2.43
CA LEU A 427 34.55 -20.17 -3.60
C LEU A 427 34.85 -21.62 -3.99
N GLU A 428 36.10 -22.04 -3.88
CA GLU A 428 36.52 -23.44 -4.12
C GLU A 428 35.89 -24.39 -3.09
N ARG A 429 35.99 -24.09 -1.78
CA ARG A 429 35.40 -24.91 -0.71
C ARG A 429 33.88 -25.06 -0.82
N ARG A 430 33.20 -24.05 -1.37
CA ARG A 430 31.75 -24.06 -1.59
C ARG A 430 31.34 -24.55 -2.98
N GLU A 431 32.30 -25.00 -3.79
CA GLU A 431 32.11 -25.46 -5.16
C GLU A 431 31.33 -24.45 -6.02
N VAL A 432 31.59 -23.15 -5.81
CA VAL A 432 30.82 -22.10 -6.50
C VAL A 432 31.45 -21.76 -7.84
N ARG A 433 30.89 -22.35 -8.90
CA ARG A 433 31.35 -22.19 -10.29
C ARG A 433 30.32 -21.49 -11.17
N CYS A 434 30.76 -21.07 -12.36
CA CYS A 434 29.87 -20.56 -13.40
C CYS A 434 28.92 -21.66 -13.88
N LYS A 435 27.60 -21.40 -13.89
CA LYS A 435 26.61 -22.39 -14.35
C LYS A 435 26.70 -22.71 -15.85
N THR A 436 27.35 -21.85 -16.63
CA THR A 436 27.40 -21.97 -18.10
C THR A 436 28.64 -22.71 -18.57
N CYS A 437 29.83 -22.34 -18.08
CA CYS A 437 31.10 -22.96 -18.50
C CYS A 437 31.81 -23.75 -17.42
N ASP A 438 31.25 -23.82 -16.20
CA ASP A 438 31.87 -24.45 -15.03
C ASP A 438 33.25 -23.84 -14.63
N GLY A 439 33.58 -22.67 -15.19
CA GLY A 439 34.78 -21.91 -14.89
C GLY A 439 34.73 -21.21 -13.53
N ALA A 440 35.92 -20.79 -13.06
CA ALA A 440 36.08 -20.00 -11.85
C ALA A 440 35.38 -18.63 -11.95
N LEU A 441 34.97 -18.09 -10.80
CA LEU A 441 34.32 -16.79 -10.70
C LEU A 441 35.25 -15.79 -10.02
N GLU A 442 35.26 -14.56 -10.51
CA GLU A 442 35.85 -13.42 -9.81
C GLU A 442 34.83 -12.83 -8.86
N ALA A 443 35.22 -12.42 -7.65
CA ALA A 443 34.26 -11.94 -6.66
C ALA A 443 34.72 -10.69 -5.92
N ASP A 444 33.81 -9.73 -5.82
CA ASP A 444 33.98 -8.53 -5.01
C ASP A 444 33.29 -8.69 -3.65
N LEU A 445 34.02 -8.47 -2.57
CA LEU A 445 33.48 -8.48 -1.21
C LEU A 445 32.92 -7.10 -0.86
N THR A 446 31.62 -7.04 -0.54
CA THR A 446 30.98 -5.83 -0.03
C THR A 446 30.31 -6.12 1.31
N LYS A 447 30.56 -5.27 2.30
CA LYS A 447 29.84 -5.36 3.59
C LYS A 447 28.35 -5.12 3.36
N SER A 448 27.50 -5.99 3.89
CA SER A 448 26.05 -5.85 3.70
C SER A 448 25.52 -4.65 4.50
N PRO A 449 24.96 -3.60 3.88
CA PRO A 449 24.47 -2.43 4.61
C PRO A 449 23.08 -2.64 5.25
N LEU A 450 22.45 -3.80 5.03
CA LEU A 450 21.00 -4.01 5.26
C LEU A 450 20.66 -5.22 6.14
N GLU A 451 21.65 -5.93 6.70
CA GLU A 451 21.39 -7.10 7.56
C GLU A 451 21.90 -6.84 9.00
N ASP A 452 21.02 -7.03 9.98
CA ASP A 452 21.22 -6.69 11.41
C ASP A 452 22.30 -7.55 12.12
N SER A 453 23.02 -8.42 11.41
CA SER A 453 24.17 -9.14 11.98
C SER A 453 25.46 -8.44 11.56
N VAL A 454 26.25 -8.03 12.55
CA VAL A 454 27.50 -7.27 12.41
C VAL A 454 28.55 -8.00 11.55
N ASP A 455 28.32 -9.30 11.28
CA ASP A 455 29.33 -10.24 10.79
C ASP A 455 28.98 -10.87 9.43
N THR A 456 28.03 -10.33 8.65
CA THR A 456 27.70 -10.87 7.31
C THR A 456 28.17 -10.00 6.15
N PHE A 457 28.77 -10.64 5.14
CA PHE A 457 29.25 -10.02 3.91
C PHE A 457 28.54 -10.59 2.68
N LYS A 458 28.45 -9.79 1.62
CA LYS A 458 27.96 -10.19 0.30
C LYS A 458 29.14 -10.25 -0.67
N LEU A 459 29.32 -11.41 -1.28
CA LEU A 459 30.25 -11.64 -2.38
C LEU A 459 29.47 -11.56 -3.68
N PHE A 460 29.84 -10.61 -4.54
CA PHE A 460 29.29 -10.51 -5.88
C PHE A 460 30.22 -11.20 -6.86
N CYS A 461 29.90 -12.44 -7.18
CA CYS A 461 30.68 -13.28 -8.07
C CYS A 461 30.24 -13.04 -9.52
N HIS A 462 31.19 -12.93 -10.43
CA HIS A 462 30.95 -12.80 -11.86
C HIS A 462 31.86 -13.73 -12.66
N CYS A 463 31.31 -14.29 -13.73
CA CYS A 463 32.09 -15.07 -14.68
C CYS A 463 32.71 -14.13 -15.71
N PRO A 464 34.05 -14.10 -15.88
CA PRO A 464 34.69 -13.20 -16.84
C PRO A 464 34.28 -13.48 -18.30
N GLU A 465 33.91 -14.72 -18.62
CA GLU A 465 33.50 -15.10 -19.98
C GLU A 465 32.02 -14.81 -20.29
N HIS A 466 31.14 -14.93 -19.29
CA HIS A 466 29.68 -14.92 -19.52
C HIS A 466 28.96 -13.73 -18.87
N GLY A 467 29.64 -12.93 -18.05
CA GLY A 467 29.08 -11.76 -17.36
C GLY A 467 27.96 -12.06 -16.35
N GLY A 468 27.64 -13.34 -16.12
CA GLY A 468 26.61 -13.76 -15.17
C GLY A 468 27.00 -13.40 -13.74
N LYS A 469 26.09 -12.70 -13.02
CA LYS A 469 26.30 -12.27 -11.64
C LYS A 469 25.58 -13.20 -10.65
N ARG A 470 26.28 -13.65 -9.62
CA ARG A 470 25.73 -14.44 -8.51
C ARG A 470 26.13 -13.78 -7.19
N MET A 471 25.17 -13.65 -6.27
CA MET A 471 25.46 -13.16 -4.91
C MET A 471 25.54 -14.34 -3.95
N ILE A 472 26.60 -14.38 -3.15
CA ILE A 472 26.80 -15.35 -2.07
C ILE A 472 26.91 -14.58 -0.76
N LYS A 473 26.32 -15.14 0.30
CA LYS A 473 26.50 -14.62 1.66
C LYS A 473 27.60 -15.41 2.36
N THR A 474 28.50 -14.70 3.02
CA THR A 474 29.54 -15.27 3.88
C THR A 474 29.54 -14.55 5.23
N THR A 475 30.21 -15.13 6.23
CA THR A 475 30.38 -14.51 7.55
C THR A 475 31.82 -14.13 7.81
N GLN A 476 32.05 -13.17 8.70
CA GLN A 476 33.40 -12.79 9.13
C GLN A 476 34.17 -13.99 9.67
N ARG A 477 33.51 -14.80 10.51
CA ARG A 477 34.06 -16.01 11.10
C ARG A 477 34.56 -16.99 10.04
N GLU A 478 33.78 -17.20 8.99
CA GLU A 478 34.13 -18.14 7.92
C GLU A 478 35.35 -17.66 7.11
N LEU A 479 35.46 -16.35 6.87
CA LEU A 479 36.64 -15.77 6.22
C LEU A 479 37.89 -15.94 7.11
N PHE A 480 37.77 -15.74 8.43
CA PHE A 480 38.85 -16.00 9.39
C PHE A 480 39.29 -17.46 9.42
N GLU A 481 38.34 -18.40 9.49
CA GLU A 481 38.65 -19.83 9.51
C GLU A 481 39.39 -20.28 8.23
N ILE A 482 39.07 -19.68 7.09
CA ILE A 482 39.78 -19.95 5.82
C ILE A 482 41.19 -19.39 5.86
N ALA A 483 41.34 -18.14 6.27
CA ALA A 483 42.63 -17.48 6.28
C ALA A 483 43.61 -18.09 7.30
N GLU A 484 43.11 -18.48 8.48
CA GLU A 484 43.89 -19.23 9.48
C GLU A 484 44.36 -20.57 8.90
N ALA A 485 43.50 -21.27 8.16
CA ALA A 485 43.87 -22.50 7.46
C ALA A 485 44.92 -22.30 6.36
N MET A 486 45.02 -21.08 5.80
CA MET A 486 46.03 -20.70 4.81
C MET A 486 47.31 -20.11 5.45
N GLY A 487 47.35 -19.98 6.77
CA GLY A 487 48.49 -19.44 7.51
C GLY A 487 48.61 -17.92 7.53
N PHE A 488 47.53 -17.20 7.17
CA PHE A 488 47.47 -15.74 7.37
C PHE A 488 47.28 -15.41 8.86
N ASP A 489 47.86 -14.31 9.33
CA ASP A 489 47.56 -13.81 10.67
C ASP A 489 46.18 -13.17 10.66
N GLY A 490 45.41 -13.31 11.75
CA GLY A 490 44.09 -12.70 11.88
C GLY A 490 44.11 -11.16 11.84
N SER A 491 45.28 -10.54 11.79
CA SER A 491 45.45 -9.11 11.57
C SER A 491 45.48 -8.70 10.08
N ASP A 492 45.60 -9.66 9.15
CA ASP A 492 45.67 -9.45 7.70
C ASP A 492 44.28 -9.35 7.00
N ILE A 493 43.17 -9.55 7.73
CA ILE A 493 41.78 -9.63 7.25
C ILE A 493 40.92 -8.57 7.92
#